data_AF-A0A5C5UHU4-F1
#
_entry.id   AF-A0A5C5UHU4-F1
#
_cell.length_a   1.000
_cell.length_b   1.000
_cell.length_c   1.000
_cell.angle_alpha   90.00
_cell.angle_beta   90.00
_cell.angle_gamma   90.00
#
_symmetry.space_group_name_H-M   'P 1'
#
loop_
_entity.id
_entity.type
_entity.pdbx_description
1 polymer ?
#
loop_
_entity_poly.entity_id
_entity_poly.type
_entity_poly.pdbx_seq_one_letter_code
_entity_poly.pdbx_strand_id
1 'polypeptide(L)'
;MSRLFLVALIVIAVILVWKAFGPGTWSKPEQPAIKGPDDDEEFLWTLEKNRFKQRRAEELAREEEERIRKAKKKYKEDAEE
;
A
#
# COMPACT_ATOMS: atom_id res chain seq x y z
N MET A 1 -47.69 39.47 21.10
CA MET A 1 -46.36 39.53 20.48
C MET A 1 -45.30 38.70 21.22
N SER A 2 -45.21 38.77 22.55
CA SER A 2 -44.25 37.97 23.35
C SER A 2 -44.37 36.45 23.21
N ARG A 3 -45.60 35.93 23.14
CA ARG A 3 -45.87 34.48 23.01
C ARG A 3 -45.37 33.88 21.69
N LEU A 4 -45.31 34.67 20.61
CA LEU A 4 -44.81 34.22 19.31
C LEU A 4 -43.29 34.00 19.33
N PHE A 5 -42.55 34.90 19.99
CA PHE A 5 -41.11 34.73 20.20
C PHE A 5 -40.79 33.49 21.02
N LEU A 6 -41.60 33.21 22.05
CA LEU A 6 -41.42 32.04 22.89
C LEU A 6 -41.61 30.73 22.09
N VAL A 7 -42.63 30.68 21.23
CA VAL A 7 -42.87 29.53 20.33
C VAL A 7 -41.73 29.39 19.31
N ALA A 8 -41.27 30.49 18.72
CA ALA A 8 -40.14 30.46 17.78
C ALA A 8 -38.86 29.90 18.43
N LEU A 9 -38.55 30.31 19.66
CA LEU A 9 -37.41 29.79 20.41
C LEU A 9 -37.52 28.29 20.69
N ILE A 10 -38.72 27.81 21.04
CA ILE A 10 -38.98 26.37 21.27
C ILE A 10 -38.77 25.58 19.97
N VAL A 11 -39.28 26.07 18.83
CA VAL A 11 -39.11 25.41 17.53
C VAL A 11 -37.63 25.34 17.15
N ILE A 12 -36.88 26.43 17.32
CA ILE A 12 -35.44 26.45 17.07
C ILE A 12 -34.71 25.45 17.98
N ALA A 13 -35.04 25.38 19.26
CA ALA A 13 -34.44 24.44 20.20
C ALA A 13 -34.67 22.98 19.78
N VAL A 14 -35.89 22.63 19.36
CA VAL A 14 -36.24 21.29 18.87
C VAL A 14 -35.43 20.94 17.61
N ILE A 15 -35.30 21.89 16.67
CA ILE A 15 -34.50 21.69 15.45
C ILE A 15 -33.03 21.44 15.79
N LEU A 16 -32.46 22.20 16.73
CA LEU A 16 -31.06 22.04 17.14
C LEU A 16 -30.81 20.70 17.82
N VAL A 17 -31.72 20.26 18.71
CA VAL A 17 -31.65 18.94 19.34
C VAL A 17 -31.70 17.83 18.29
N TRP A 18 -32.62 17.94 17.32
CA TRP A 18 -32.71 16.94 16.25
C TRP A 18 -31.49 16.95 15.31
N LYS A 19 -30.87 18.11 15.08
CA LYS A 19 -29.65 18.21 14.26
C LYS A 19 -28.43 17.60 14.96
N ALA A 20 -28.34 17.76 16.29
CA ALA A 20 -27.22 17.27 17.08
C ALA A 20 -27.36 15.77 17.44
N PHE A 21 -28.57 15.31 17.72
CA PHE A 21 -28.85 13.95 18.19
C PHE A 21 -29.67 13.12 17.18
N GLY A 22 -29.84 13.60 15.95
CA GLY A 22 -30.60 12.91 14.91
C GLY A 22 -29.90 11.66 14.38
N PRO A 23 -30.63 10.78 13.70
CA PRO A 23 -30.15 9.46 13.27
C PRO A 23 -28.90 9.47 12.36
N GLY A 24 -28.54 10.62 11.78
CA GLY A 24 -27.28 10.79 11.05
C GLY A 24 -26.03 10.78 11.93
N THR A 25 -26.09 11.25 13.18
CA THR A 25 -24.95 11.22 14.13
C THR A 25 -24.79 9.87 14.81
N TRP A 26 -25.80 8.99 14.69
CA TRP A 26 -25.75 7.59 15.12
C TRP A 26 -25.18 6.66 14.06
N SER A 27 -24.81 7.18 12.88
CA SER A 27 -24.05 6.37 11.92
C SER A 27 -22.74 5.98 12.56
N LYS A 28 -22.67 4.69 12.91
CA LYS A 28 -21.49 4.03 13.42
C LYS A 28 -20.33 4.44 12.52
N PRO A 29 -19.19 4.93 13.06
CA PRO A 29 -18.02 5.13 12.22
C PRO A 29 -17.83 3.84 11.45
N GLU A 30 -17.77 3.93 10.11
CA GLU A 30 -17.47 2.77 9.27
C GLU A 30 -16.26 2.12 9.92
N GLN A 31 -16.49 0.93 10.49
CA GLN A 31 -15.42 0.22 11.17
C GLN A 31 -14.35 0.05 10.10
N PRO A 32 -13.11 0.54 10.32
CA PRO A 32 -12.08 0.42 9.31
C PRO A 32 -12.08 -1.05 8.93
N ALA A 33 -12.33 -1.33 7.65
CA ALA A 33 -12.36 -2.69 7.16
C ALA A 33 -11.06 -3.32 7.63
N ILE A 34 -11.15 -4.28 8.55
CA ILE A 34 -9.99 -4.95 9.12
C ILE A 34 -9.46 -5.81 7.97
N LYS A 35 -8.67 -5.19 7.10
CA LYS A 35 -7.89 -5.87 6.07
C LYS A 35 -6.91 -6.75 6.82
N GLY A 36 -7.03 -8.05 6.60
CA GLY A 36 -6.09 -9.01 7.16
C GLY A 36 -4.71 -8.81 6.53
N PRO A 37 -3.64 -9.30 7.17
CA PRO A 37 -2.26 -9.19 6.69
C PRO A 37 -1.99 -9.81 5.29
N ASP A 38 -2.97 -10.52 4.71
CA ASP A 38 -2.92 -11.08 3.35
C ASP A 38 -3.28 -10.07 2.23
N ASP A 39 -3.81 -8.89 2.57
CA ASP A 39 -4.24 -7.85 1.62
C ASP A 39 -3.25 -6.68 1.48
N ASP A 40 -2.00 -6.85 1.92
CA ASP A 40 -0.95 -5.84 1.76
C ASP A 40 -0.29 -5.96 0.38
N GLU A 41 -0.77 -5.16 -0.58
CA GLU A 41 -0.27 -5.11 -1.98
C GLU A 41 1.26 -4.93 -2.08
N GLU A 42 1.88 -4.31 -1.07
CA GLU A 42 3.33 -4.13 -1.02
C GLU A 42 4.11 -5.47 -0.94
N PHE A 43 3.56 -6.49 -0.28
CA PHE A 43 4.24 -7.79 -0.16
C PHE A 43 4.29 -8.53 -1.50
N LEU A 44 3.17 -8.57 -2.22
CA LEU A 44 3.09 -9.19 -3.54
C LEU A 44 4.00 -8.47 -4.55
N TRP A 45 4.03 -7.14 -4.47
CA TRP A 45 4.89 -6.31 -5.31
C TRP A 45 6.39 -6.51 -5.05
N THR A 46 6.79 -6.57 -3.78
CA THR A 46 8.19 -6.78 -3.39
C THR A 46 8.66 -8.19 -3.73
N LEU A 47 7.81 -9.20 -3.57
CA LEU A 47 8.10 -10.58 -3.94
C LEU A 47 8.30 -10.73 -5.46
N GLU A 48 7.43 -10.14 -6.27
CA GLU A 48 7.53 -10.18 -7.72
C GLU A 48 8.78 -9.44 -8.23
N LYS A 49 9.05 -8.24 -7.71
CA LYS A 49 10.28 -7.48 -8.02
C LYS A 49 11.55 -8.25 -7.65
N ASN A 50 11.57 -8.93 -6.50
CA ASN A 50 12.74 -9.70 -6.08
C ASN A 50 12.99 -10.88 -7.00
N ARG A 51 11.95 -11.59 -7.46
CA ARG A 51 12.10 -12.67 -8.45
C ARG A 51 12.71 -12.19 -9.77
N PHE A 52 12.32 -11.01 -10.24
CA PHE A 52 12.91 -10.44 -11.46
C PHE A 52 14.39 -10.06 -11.26
N LYS A 53 14.71 -9.40 -10.14
CA LYS A 53 16.10 -9.05 -9.80
C LYS A 53 16.99 -10.28 -9.66
N GLN A 54 16.48 -11.35 -9.05
CA GLN A 54 17.21 -12.58 -8.83
C GLN A 54 17.56 -13.27 -10.16
N ARG A 55 16.61 -13.37 -11.10
CA ARG A 55 16.87 -13.93 -12.44
C ARG A 55 17.95 -13.14 -13.20
N ARG A 56 17.87 -11.81 -13.18
CA ARG A 56 18.87 -10.94 -13.83
C ARG A 56 20.26 -11.03 -13.18
N ALA A 57 20.33 -11.13 -11.86
CA ALA A 57 21.59 -11.30 -11.15
C ALA A 57 22.24 -12.66 -11.45
N GLU A 58 21.43 -13.71 -11.52
CA GLU A 58 21.91 -15.06 -11.87
C GLU A 58 22.41 -15.14 -13.32
N GLU A 59 21.72 -14.51 -14.26
CA GLU A 59 22.14 -14.43 -15.66
C GLU A 59 23.48 -13.68 -15.83
N LEU A 60 23.62 -12.52 -15.18
CA LEU A 60 24.87 -11.75 -15.18
C LEU A 60 26.03 -12.51 -14.55
N ALA A 61 25.78 -13.20 -13.43
CA ALA A 61 26.81 -14.01 -12.77
C ALA A 61 27.31 -15.14 -13.68
N ARG A 62 26.40 -15.82 -14.39
CA ARG A 62 26.77 -16.86 -15.37
C ARG A 62 27.59 -16.29 -16.52
N GLU A 63 27.21 -15.14 -17.06
CA GLU A 63 27.97 -14.49 -18.15
C GLU A 63 29.38 -14.09 -17.70
N GLU A 64 29.52 -13.53 -16.50
CA GLU A 64 30.81 -13.15 -15.94
C GLU A 64 31.72 -14.38 -15.70
N GLU A 65 31.17 -15.46 -15.15
CA GLU A 65 31.87 -16.73 -15.01
C GLU A 65 32.34 -17.28 -16.36
N GLU A 66 31.49 -17.22 -17.39
CA GLU A 66 31.88 -17.62 -18.74
C GLU A 66 33.01 -16.76 -19.30
N ARG A 67 32.95 -15.44 -19.09
CA ARG A 67 34.00 -14.50 -19.51
C ARG A 67 35.31 -14.78 -18.80
N ILE A 68 35.29 -14.98 -17.48
CA ILE A 68 36.48 -15.33 -16.69
C ILE A 68 37.02 -16.68 -17.17
N ARG A 69 36.17 -17.67 -17.43
CA ARG A 69 36.58 -18.99 -17.95
C ARG A 69 37.24 -18.87 -19.33
N LYS A 70 36.65 -18.08 -20.25
CA LYS A 70 37.22 -17.83 -21.58
C LYS A 70 38.56 -17.09 -21.48
N ALA A 71 38.65 -16.05 -20.65
CA ALA A 71 39.90 -15.32 -20.41
C ALA A 71 40.99 -16.25 -19.86
N LYS A 72 40.67 -17.05 -18.83
CA LYS A 72 41.61 -18.04 -18.27
C LYS A 72 42.08 -19.06 -19.30
N LYS A 73 41.19 -19.57 -20.16
CA LYS A 73 41.57 -20.48 -21.25
C LYS A 73 42.54 -19.81 -22.22
N LYS A 74 42.25 -18.58 -22.65
CA LYS A 74 43.13 -17.83 -23.55
C LYS A 74 44.51 -17.57 -22.93
N TYR A 75 44.57 -17.11 -21.68
CA TYR A 75 45.83 -16.91 -20.97
C TYR A 75 46.67 -18.19 -20.85
N LYS A 76 46.01 -19.34 -20.72
CA LYS A 76 46.70 -20.64 -20.67
C LYS A 76 47.26 -21.02 -22.04
N GLU A 77 46.49 -20.81 -23.10
CA GLU A 77 46.90 -21.07 -24.49
C GLU A 77 48.08 -20.18 -24.89
N ASP A 78 48.00 -18.86 -24.62
CA ASP A 78 49.07 -17.88 -24.88
C ASP A 78 50.35 -18.15 -24.06
N ALA A 79 50.28 -18.93 -22.97
CA ALA A 79 51.43 -19.28 -22.12
C ALA A 79 52.06 -20.64 -22.49
N GLU A 80 51.36 -21.46 -23.30
CA GLU A 80 51.84 -22.75 -23.80
C GLU A 80 52.44 -22.63 -25.23
N GLU A 81 52.33 -21.47 -25.89
CA GLU A 81 52.96 -21.09 -27.18
C GLU A 81 54.32 -20.38 -26.97
#